data_AF-A0A6A3XUK2-F1
#
_entry.id   AF-A0A6A3XUK2-F1
#
_cell.length_a   1.000
_cell.length_b   1.000
_cell.length_c   1.000
_cell.angle_alpha   90.00
_cell.angle_beta   90.00
_cell.angle_gamma   90.00
#
_symmetry.space_group_name_H-M   'P 1'
#
loop_
_entity.id
_entity.type
_entity.pdbx_description
1 polymer ?
#
loop_
_entity_poly.entity_id
_entity_poly.type
_entity_poly.pdbx_seq_one_letter_code
_entity_poly.pdbx_strand_id
1 'polypeptide(L)'
;MHKALQVVHAWQMLHSKDTAVVAIAKTQVCQVACKRYRLQEEHWRGRDDELVRLFLNSELAASPHATRLRRNGDIGSLWSDVQRTLLVHHLALAVRDEADAHDPLGLRVPHHDKWLDHKSVLRHVKLHMKIRHQTRWKGLVDQGKTVRVHGGPGAKFVSTGAGLSDVDYRFGVKARLNQVDTNSALKRKHLRANAACRDPTCSGAETLAHIGSKIRSALERTKSTAELRLNQTVPEYTGVALRPDIVLRNVATKRMVIADLAVTFEEHAAGARHSSLQLSHDHKTLKYQPIVAELRLKGWQVQTAAIVYGSLGSVQPSNFKTYTEKLKLHKREARQLDLQLSSHCIRTSHRIWGWHCRRHREGQRSGNASRAPRGSGGGVTHRRLGHGGKLVILTNRAGNRPSQTQEDTNTLPLVTCTF
;
A
#
# COMPACT_ATOMS: atom_id res chain seq x y z
N MET A 1 13.76 -10.48 7.53
CA MET A 1 13.55 -11.95 7.39
C MET A 1 14.30 -12.78 8.44
N HIS A 2 15.48 -12.35 8.90
CA HIS A 2 16.30 -13.03 9.93
C HIS A 2 15.51 -13.71 11.07
N LYS A 3 14.59 -12.98 11.72
CA LYS A 3 13.76 -13.49 12.82
C LYS A 3 12.95 -14.76 12.49
N ALA A 4 12.47 -14.91 11.26
CA ALA A 4 11.78 -16.14 10.84
C ALA A 4 12.75 -17.32 10.77
N LEU A 5 14.00 -17.09 10.32
CA LEU A 5 15.03 -18.12 10.27
C LEU A 5 15.48 -18.53 11.67
N GLN A 6 15.59 -17.59 12.61
CA GLN A 6 15.89 -17.89 14.03
C GLN A 6 14.82 -18.81 14.64
N VAL A 7 13.53 -18.48 14.49
CA VAL A 7 12.41 -19.33 14.98
C VAL A 7 12.41 -20.71 14.34
N VAL A 8 12.59 -20.77 13.01
CA VAL A 8 12.62 -22.04 12.27
C VAL A 8 13.81 -22.91 12.68
N HIS A 9 15.00 -22.34 12.79
CA HIS A 9 16.20 -23.06 13.19
C HIS A 9 16.08 -23.60 14.62
N ALA A 10 15.60 -22.78 15.57
CA ALA A 10 15.34 -23.21 16.94
C ALA A 10 14.31 -24.34 17.01
N TRP A 11 13.21 -24.24 16.25
CA TRP A 11 12.23 -25.33 16.13
C TRP A 11 12.86 -26.60 15.53
N GLN A 12 13.68 -26.47 14.48
CA GLN A 12 14.38 -27.60 13.85
C GLN A 12 15.38 -28.30 14.78
N MET A 13 16.05 -27.58 15.68
CA MET A 13 16.92 -28.20 16.69
C MET A 13 16.11 -28.98 17.73
N LEU A 14 14.96 -28.44 18.17
CA LEU A 14 14.06 -29.10 19.12
C LEU A 14 13.35 -30.34 18.51
N HIS A 15 13.22 -30.40 17.18
CA HIS A 15 12.59 -31.49 16.43
C HIS A 15 13.61 -32.22 15.52
N SER A 16 14.89 -32.22 15.91
CA SER A 16 15.94 -32.93 15.17
C SER A 16 15.73 -34.44 15.23
N LYS A 17 16.18 -35.16 14.20
CA LYS A 17 16.27 -36.63 14.25
C LYS A 17 17.37 -37.13 15.18
N ASP A 18 18.36 -36.26 15.45
CA ASP A 18 19.46 -36.52 16.36
C ASP A 18 19.03 -36.13 17.78
N THR A 19 18.93 -37.13 18.65
CA THR A 19 18.52 -36.97 20.05
C THR A 19 19.53 -36.18 20.88
N ALA A 20 20.82 -36.19 20.52
CA ALA A 20 21.83 -35.37 21.18
C ALA A 20 21.63 -33.88 20.84
N VAL A 21 21.30 -33.55 19.59
CA VAL A 21 20.95 -32.17 19.19
C VAL A 21 19.71 -31.68 19.94
N VAL A 22 18.68 -32.52 20.09
CA VAL A 22 17.47 -32.19 20.88
C VAL A 22 17.83 -31.96 22.35
N ALA A 23 18.60 -32.85 22.97
CA ALA A 23 19.02 -32.74 24.37
C ALA A 23 19.86 -31.48 24.64
N ILE A 24 20.82 -31.16 23.76
CA ILE A 24 21.61 -29.93 23.81
C ILE A 24 20.70 -28.70 23.68
N ALA A 25 19.75 -28.71 22.75
CA ALA A 25 18.82 -27.60 22.54
C ALA A 25 17.95 -27.33 23.79
N LYS A 26 17.33 -28.38 24.36
CA LYS A 26 16.57 -28.29 25.62
C LYS A 26 17.46 -27.78 26.76
N THR A 27 18.65 -28.35 26.93
CA THR A 27 19.62 -27.94 27.96
C THR A 27 19.98 -26.46 27.87
N GLN A 28 20.24 -25.94 26.66
CA GLN A 28 20.52 -24.52 26.45
C GLN A 28 19.34 -23.62 26.82
N VAL A 29 18.10 -24.01 26.49
CA VAL A 29 16.90 -23.27 26.91
C VAL A 29 16.79 -23.26 28.44
N CYS A 30 16.94 -24.42 29.09
CA CYS A 30 16.91 -24.54 30.55
C CYS A 30 17.99 -23.67 31.21
N GLN A 31 19.23 -23.66 30.69
CA GLN A 31 20.30 -22.76 31.17
C GLN A 31 19.93 -21.27 31.03
N VAL A 32 19.28 -20.85 29.94
CA VAL A 32 18.79 -19.47 29.78
C VAL A 32 17.62 -19.17 30.73
N ALA A 33 16.76 -20.16 31.02
CA ALA A 33 15.69 -20.04 32.00
C ALA A 33 16.25 -19.89 33.42
N CYS A 34 17.17 -20.75 33.88
CA CYS A 34 17.81 -20.66 35.20
C CYS A 34 18.56 -19.34 35.42
N LYS A 35 19.15 -18.75 34.36
CA LYS A 35 19.79 -17.42 34.44
C LYS A 35 18.80 -16.26 34.56
N ARG A 36 17.49 -16.48 34.35
CA ARG A 36 16.43 -15.47 34.37
C ARG A 36 15.37 -15.69 35.47
N TYR A 37 15.27 -16.91 35.97
CA TYR A 37 14.28 -17.35 36.95
C TYR A 37 14.95 -18.24 38.01
N ARG A 38 14.57 -18.05 39.28
CA ARG A 38 14.79 -19.04 40.33
C ARG A 38 13.73 -20.13 40.15
N LEU A 39 14.16 -21.31 39.72
CA LEU A 39 13.32 -22.48 39.47
C LEU A 39 13.33 -23.40 40.70
N GLN A 40 12.22 -24.09 40.98
CA GLN A 40 12.14 -25.12 42.02
C GLN A 40 12.59 -26.49 41.45
N GLU A 41 13.76 -26.96 41.87
CA GLU A 41 14.40 -28.15 41.27
C GLU A 41 13.55 -29.42 41.34
N GLU A 42 12.83 -29.63 42.45
CA GLU A 42 11.94 -30.79 42.63
C GLU A 42 10.79 -30.81 41.61
N HIS A 43 10.21 -29.65 41.30
CA HIS A 43 9.11 -29.55 40.35
C HIS A 43 9.58 -29.76 38.92
N TRP A 44 10.71 -29.17 38.51
CA TRP A 44 11.15 -29.18 37.11
C TRP A 44 11.93 -30.44 36.71
N ARG A 45 12.34 -31.28 37.66
CA ARG A 45 13.05 -32.54 37.42
C ARG A 45 12.26 -33.44 36.46
N GLY A 46 12.82 -33.69 35.27
CA GLY A 46 12.18 -34.51 34.23
C GLY A 46 11.06 -33.81 33.44
N ARG A 47 10.80 -32.52 33.68
CA ARG A 47 9.77 -31.72 32.97
C ARG A 47 10.38 -30.68 32.02
N ASP A 48 11.52 -31.03 31.41
CA ASP A 48 12.27 -30.15 30.51
C ASP A 48 11.41 -29.62 29.36
N ASP A 49 10.58 -30.46 28.74
CA ASP A 49 9.70 -30.04 27.64
C ASP A 49 8.67 -28.97 28.05
N GLU A 50 8.12 -29.09 29.25
CA GLU A 50 7.20 -28.09 29.79
C GLU A 50 7.92 -26.80 30.16
N LEU A 51 9.10 -26.89 30.79
CA LEU A 51 9.96 -25.75 31.09
C LEU A 51 10.37 -24.99 29.82
N VAL A 52 10.76 -25.72 28.77
CA VAL A 52 11.11 -25.19 27.44
C VAL A 52 9.90 -24.51 26.80
N ARG A 53 8.73 -25.16 26.80
CA ARG A 53 7.49 -24.60 26.24
C ARG A 53 7.08 -23.32 26.95
N LEU A 54 6.96 -23.36 28.29
CA LEU A 54 6.59 -22.20 29.10
C LEU A 54 7.60 -21.06 28.99
N PHE A 55 8.90 -21.36 28.91
CA PHE A 55 9.91 -20.34 28.66
C PHE A 55 9.71 -19.69 27.30
N LEU A 56 9.65 -20.48 26.21
CA LEU A 56 9.58 -19.94 24.84
C LEU A 56 8.26 -19.20 24.56
N ASN A 57 7.16 -19.61 25.17
CA ASN A 57 5.87 -18.90 25.11
C ASN A 57 5.84 -17.60 25.95
N SER A 58 6.85 -17.35 26.80
CA SER A 58 6.88 -16.27 27.81
C SER A 58 5.87 -16.45 28.96
N GLU A 59 5.41 -17.68 29.19
CA GLU A 59 4.43 -18.09 30.21
C GLU A 59 5.07 -18.50 31.53
N LEU A 60 6.38 -18.82 31.55
CA LEU A 60 7.08 -19.33 32.74
C LEU A 60 6.95 -18.43 33.99
N ALA A 61 6.85 -17.11 33.80
CA ALA A 61 6.65 -16.15 34.90
C ALA A 61 5.30 -16.28 35.62
N ALA A 62 4.33 -17.00 35.05
CA ALA A 62 3.04 -17.29 35.66
C ALA A 62 3.02 -18.63 36.42
N SER A 63 4.09 -19.46 36.30
CA SER A 63 4.20 -20.70 37.09
C SER A 63 4.57 -20.36 38.54
N PRO A 64 3.88 -20.92 39.55
CA PRO A 64 4.25 -20.75 40.96
C PRO A 64 5.61 -21.37 41.30
N HIS A 65 6.14 -22.22 40.42
CA HIS A 65 7.43 -22.90 40.56
C HIS A 65 8.61 -22.15 39.91
N ALA A 66 8.41 -20.91 39.45
CA ALA A 66 9.42 -20.09 38.79
C ALA A 66 9.34 -18.59 39.16
N THR A 67 10.26 -18.11 39.99
CA THR A 67 10.32 -16.69 40.40
C THR A 67 11.30 -15.89 39.54
N ARG A 68 10.83 -14.85 38.86
CA ARG A 68 11.69 -14.01 37.99
C ARG A 68 12.76 -13.26 38.78
N LEU A 69 14.01 -13.31 38.33
CA LEU A 69 15.15 -12.62 38.96
C LEU A 69 15.12 -11.11 38.64
N ARG A 70 15.48 -10.28 39.63
CA ARG A 70 15.47 -8.80 39.51
C ARG A 70 16.65 -8.25 38.70
N ARG A 71 17.84 -8.85 38.81
CA ARG A 71 19.04 -8.47 38.05
C ARG A 71 19.30 -9.50 36.94
N ASN A 72 18.60 -9.33 35.82
CA ASN A 72 18.92 -10.07 34.61
C ASN A 72 19.97 -9.26 33.84
N GLY A 73 21.22 -9.73 33.81
CA GLY A 73 22.16 -9.28 32.78
C GLY A 73 21.56 -9.56 31.40
N ASP A 74 21.83 -8.71 30.41
CA ASP A 74 21.25 -8.88 29.07
C ASP A 74 21.94 -10.03 28.33
N ILE A 75 21.56 -11.26 28.71
CA ILE A 75 22.04 -12.49 28.10
C ILE A 75 21.35 -12.63 26.74
N GLY A 76 21.96 -11.99 25.75
CA GLY A 76 21.69 -12.22 24.34
C GLY A 76 21.90 -13.70 24.03
N SER A 77 20.85 -14.37 23.58
CA SER A 77 20.90 -15.77 23.15
C SER A 77 19.87 -15.99 22.07
N LEU A 78 20.09 -17.01 21.23
CA LEU A 78 19.11 -17.44 20.22
C LEU A 78 17.72 -17.66 20.86
N TRP A 79 17.69 -18.33 22.01
CA TRP A 79 16.46 -18.66 22.74
C TRP A 79 15.74 -17.42 23.28
N SER A 80 16.46 -16.42 23.80
CA SER A 80 15.90 -15.12 24.19
C SER A 80 15.27 -14.37 23.00
N ASP A 81 15.90 -14.43 21.83
CA ASP A 81 15.40 -13.80 20.61
C ASP A 81 14.21 -14.56 19.99
N VAL A 82 14.21 -15.88 20.08
CA VAL A 82 13.11 -16.75 19.64
C VAL A 82 11.88 -16.52 20.54
N GLN A 83 12.03 -16.57 21.87
CA GLN A 83 10.99 -16.21 22.85
C GLN A 83 10.38 -14.84 22.52
N ARG A 84 11.23 -13.80 22.39
CA ARG A 84 10.81 -12.44 22.03
C ARG A 84 10.08 -12.40 20.67
N THR A 85 10.52 -13.19 19.69
CA THR A 85 9.93 -13.24 18.35
C THR A 85 8.58 -13.96 18.35
N LEU A 86 8.45 -15.08 19.07
CA LEU A 86 7.20 -15.81 19.25
C LEU A 86 6.14 -14.89 19.87
N LEU A 87 6.46 -14.26 21.00
CA LEU A 87 5.61 -13.29 21.69
C LEU A 87 5.18 -12.12 20.78
N VAL A 88 6.16 -11.43 20.15
CA VAL A 88 5.88 -10.28 19.26
C VAL A 88 5.04 -10.66 18.04
N HIS A 89 5.05 -11.93 17.63
CA HIS A 89 4.29 -12.43 16.49
C HIS A 89 3.02 -13.23 16.84
N HIS A 90 2.68 -13.40 18.12
CA HIS A 90 1.63 -14.31 18.61
C HIS A 90 1.73 -15.70 17.96
N LEU A 91 2.92 -16.28 18.09
CA LEU A 91 3.19 -17.69 17.86
C LEU A 91 3.44 -18.32 19.22
N ALA A 92 2.97 -19.55 19.41
CA ALA A 92 3.17 -20.32 20.63
C ALA A 92 3.51 -21.77 20.26
N LEU A 93 4.31 -22.42 21.10
CA LEU A 93 4.50 -23.87 21.09
C LEU A 93 3.41 -24.49 21.96
N ALA A 94 2.83 -25.58 21.48
CA ALA A 94 1.73 -26.27 22.14
C ALA A 94 1.93 -27.79 22.03
N VAL A 95 1.38 -28.52 23.00
CA VAL A 95 1.36 -29.98 22.96
C VAL A 95 0.41 -30.42 21.85
N ARG A 96 0.91 -31.26 20.95
CA ARG A 96 0.10 -32.05 20.03
C ARG A 96 -0.05 -33.44 20.64
N ASP A 97 -1.27 -33.73 21.07
CA ASP A 97 -1.73 -35.07 21.42
C ASP A 97 -2.70 -35.54 20.34
N GLU A 98 -2.18 -36.24 19.33
CA GLU A 98 -2.96 -36.96 18.32
C GLU A 98 -2.73 -38.47 18.51
N ALA A 99 -3.67 -39.31 18.10
CA ALA A 99 -3.67 -40.76 18.42
C ALA A 99 -2.36 -41.49 18.06
N ASP A 100 -1.67 -41.03 17.02
CA ASP A 100 -0.41 -41.60 16.51
C ASP A 100 0.83 -40.72 16.78
N ALA A 101 0.69 -39.58 17.49
CA ALA A 101 1.78 -38.64 17.69
C ALA A 101 1.64 -37.76 18.95
N HIS A 102 2.55 -37.95 19.90
CA HIS A 102 2.83 -37.01 21.00
C HIS A 102 4.00 -36.09 20.62
N ASP A 103 3.77 -34.77 20.61
CA ASP A 103 4.80 -33.76 20.38
C ASP A 103 4.58 -32.55 21.30
N PRO A 104 5.36 -32.40 22.38
CA PRO A 104 5.15 -31.35 23.38
C PRO A 104 5.54 -29.95 22.91
N LEU A 105 6.20 -29.81 21.75
CA LEU A 105 6.76 -28.56 21.23
C LEU A 105 6.24 -28.22 19.82
N GLY A 106 5.11 -28.80 19.44
CA GLY A 106 4.43 -28.56 18.18
C GLY A 106 4.14 -27.08 17.94
N LEU A 107 4.25 -26.63 16.68
CA LEU A 107 4.01 -25.25 16.28
C LEU A 107 2.86 -25.19 15.27
N ARG A 108 1.87 -24.33 15.52
CA ARG A 108 0.79 -23.97 14.57
C ARG A 108 0.78 -22.47 14.31
N VAL A 109 0.21 -22.05 13.18
CA VAL A 109 -0.01 -20.64 12.84
C VAL A 109 -1.50 -20.37 12.62
N PRO A 110 -2.06 -19.22 13.05
CA PRO A 110 -3.50 -18.90 12.92
C PRO A 110 -4.10 -18.87 11.50
N HIS A 111 -3.30 -19.06 10.45
CA HIS A 111 -3.74 -19.07 9.05
C HIS A 111 -3.48 -20.43 8.35
N HIS A 112 -3.20 -21.48 9.14
CA HIS A 112 -3.00 -22.84 8.66
C HIS A 112 -3.51 -23.84 9.70
N ASP A 113 -4.31 -24.80 9.25
CA ASP A 113 -5.04 -25.66 10.18
C ASP A 113 -4.24 -26.85 10.70
N LYS A 114 -3.16 -27.20 10.01
CA LYS A 114 -2.26 -28.29 10.40
C LYS A 114 -1.09 -27.79 11.24
N TRP A 115 -0.58 -28.68 12.09
CA TRP A 115 0.73 -28.55 12.71
C TRP A 115 1.82 -28.41 11.64
N LEU A 116 2.85 -27.63 11.95
CA LEU A 116 3.98 -27.41 11.05
C LEU A 116 4.97 -28.58 11.14
N ASP A 117 5.46 -28.99 9.97
CA ASP A 117 6.51 -29.99 9.80
C ASP A 117 7.80 -29.35 9.25
N HIS A 118 8.88 -30.14 9.16
CA HIS A 118 10.16 -29.71 8.61
C HIS A 118 10.08 -29.12 7.19
N LYS A 119 9.06 -29.47 6.39
CA LYS A 119 8.87 -28.99 5.01
C LYS A 119 8.10 -27.66 4.95
N SER A 120 7.18 -27.44 5.89
CA SER A 120 6.22 -26.34 5.90
C SER A 120 6.58 -25.20 6.86
N VAL A 121 7.31 -25.49 7.95
CA VAL A 121 7.60 -24.54 9.04
C VAL A 121 8.17 -23.21 8.54
N LEU A 122 9.16 -23.27 7.65
CA LEU A 122 9.81 -22.08 7.07
C LEU A 122 8.85 -21.23 6.25
N ARG A 123 7.97 -21.86 5.47
CA ARG A 123 6.99 -21.18 4.61
C ARG A 123 5.94 -20.48 5.46
N HIS A 124 5.38 -21.19 6.44
CA HIS A 124 4.24 -20.73 7.22
C HIS A 124 4.63 -19.72 8.31
N VAL A 125 5.79 -19.87 8.97
CA VAL A 125 6.31 -18.82 9.90
C VAL A 125 6.61 -17.52 9.12
N LYS A 126 7.28 -17.60 7.96
CA LYS A 126 7.52 -16.42 7.10
C LYS A 126 6.20 -15.79 6.62
N LEU A 127 5.19 -16.58 6.29
CA LEU A 127 3.89 -16.08 5.85
C LEU A 127 3.11 -15.44 7.00
N HIS A 128 3.08 -16.05 8.19
CA HIS A 128 2.43 -15.47 9.37
C HIS A 128 2.99 -14.09 9.72
N MET A 129 4.33 -13.98 9.77
CA MET A 129 4.99 -12.69 10.01
C MET A 129 4.59 -11.64 8.97
N LYS A 130 4.54 -12.01 7.68
CA LYS A 130 4.08 -11.10 6.61
C LYS A 130 2.63 -10.67 6.79
N ILE A 131 1.72 -11.61 7.09
CA ILE A 131 0.30 -11.33 7.35
C ILE A 131 0.17 -10.35 8.53
N ARG A 132 0.83 -10.62 9.65
CA ARG A 132 0.81 -9.74 10.83
C ARG A 132 1.34 -8.34 10.53
N HIS A 133 2.46 -8.22 9.80
CA HIS A 133 2.97 -6.92 9.35
C HIS A 133 1.98 -6.21 8.43
N GLN A 134 1.32 -6.92 7.50
CA GLN A 134 0.30 -6.36 6.63
C GLN A 134 -0.93 -5.88 7.41
N THR A 135 -1.41 -6.65 8.40
CA THR A 135 -2.54 -6.27 9.25
C THR A 135 -2.20 -5.05 10.10
N ARG A 136 -1.02 -5.01 10.74
CA ARG A 136 -0.55 -3.82 11.46
C ARG A 136 -0.45 -2.62 10.54
N TRP A 137 0.08 -2.79 9.32
CA TRP A 137 0.18 -1.71 8.34
C TRP A 137 -1.22 -1.21 7.94
N LYS A 138 -2.17 -2.08 7.59
CA LYS A 138 -3.58 -1.72 7.29
C LYS A 138 -4.22 -0.87 8.39
N GLY A 139 -3.90 -1.13 9.66
CA GLY A 139 -4.39 -0.36 10.81
C GLY A 139 -3.75 1.02 11.01
N LEU A 140 -2.69 1.39 10.27
CA LEU A 140 -2.10 2.73 10.36
C LEU A 140 -2.98 3.75 9.63
N VAL A 141 -3.46 4.76 10.35
CA VAL A 141 -4.44 5.78 9.88
C VAL A 141 -4.09 6.37 8.51
N ASP A 142 -2.83 6.72 8.29
CA ASP A 142 -2.37 7.27 7.00
C ASP A 142 -1.62 6.27 6.14
N GLN A 143 -0.75 5.44 6.73
CA GLN A 143 0.11 4.54 5.96
C GLN A 143 -0.64 3.30 5.46
N GLY A 144 -1.71 2.87 6.14
CA GLY A 144 -2.44 1.64 5.85
C GLY A 144 -3.34 1.69 4.62
N LYS A 145 -3.78 2.90 4.24
CA LYS A 145 -4.70 3.12 3.10
C LYS A 145 -4.07 2.70 1.76
N THR A 146 -2.75 2.74 1.63
CA THR A 146 -2.03 2.36 0.41
C THR A 146 -1.70 0.85 0.34
N VAL A 147 -1.94 0.07 1.41
CA VAL A 147 -1.57 -1.37 1.47
C VAL A 147 -2.23 -2.20 0.36
N ARG A 148 -3.46 -1.89 -0.05
CA ARG A 148 -4.17 -2.66 -1.11
C ARG A 148 -3.55 -2.48 -2.50
N VAL A 149 -2.79 -1.40 -2.73
CA VAL A 149 -2.07 -1.17 -4.00
C VAL A 149 -0.59 -1.58 -3.93
N HIS A 150 -0.09 -1.92 -2.75
CA HIS A 150 1.26 -2.45 -2.54
C HIS A 150 1.34 -3.97 -2.80
N GLY A 151 1.25 -4.34 -4.07
CA GLY A 151 1.46 -5.72 -4.53
C GLY A 151 1.75 -5.83 -6.02
N GLY A 152 2.06 -7.06 -6.45
CA GLY A 152 2.20 -7.40 -7.88
C GLY A 152 3.29 -6.59 -8.61
N PRO A 153 3.15 -6.38 -9.94
CA PRO A 153 4.12 -5.65 -10.75
C PRO A 153 4.41 -4.24 -10.23
N GLY A 154 3.39 -3.54 -9.70
CA GLY A 154 3.53 -2.18 -9.16
C GLY A 154 4.26 -2.08 -7.82
N ALA A 155 4.61 -3.19 -7.18
CA ALA A 155 5.53 -3.21 -6.03
C ALA A 155 6.96 -3.64 -6.43
N LYS A 156 7.21 -4.02 -7.70
CA LYS A 156 8.48 -4.63 -8.11
C LYS A 156 9.69 -3.69 -7.95
N PHE A 157 9.49 -2.39 -8.11
CA PHE A 157 10.55 -1.40 -7.86
C PHE A 157 10.98 -1.37 -6.38
N VAL A 158 10.08 -1.66 -5.42
CA VAL A 158 10.41 -1.73 -3.99
C VAL A 158 11.37 -2.90 -3.71
N SER A 159 11.21 -4.01 -4.44
CA SER A 159 12.07 -5.19 -4.30
C SER A 159 13.36 -5.18 -5.14
N THR A 160 13.46 -4.34 -6.18
CA THR A 160 14.55 -4.42 -7.17
C THR A 160 15.18 -3.09 -7.57
N GLY A 161 14.60 -1.95 -7.18
CA GLY A 161 14.99 -0.60 -7.66
C GLY A 161 14.81 -0.38 -9.18
N ALA A 162 14.39 -1.39 -9.94
CA ALA A 162 14.59 -1.43 -11.38
C ALA A 162 13.85 -0.30 -12.14
N GLY A 163 14.62 0.44 -12.95
CA GLY A 163 14.10 1.55 -13.77
C GLY A 163 13.92 2.87 -13.01
N LEU A 164 14.44 3.00 -11.78
CA LEU A 164 14.47 4.23 -10.99
C LEU A 164 15.92 4.60 -10.64
N SER A 165 16.19 5.90 -10.48
CA SER A 165 17.38 6.37 -9.78
C SER A 165 17.22 6.18 -8.26
N ASP A 166 18.30 6.25 -7.48
CA ASP A 166 18.21 6.21 -6.01
C ASP A 166 17.29 7.30 -5.44
N VAL A 167 17.31 8.51 -6.02
CA VAL A 167 16.42 9.60 -5.58
C VAL A 167 14.96 9.33 -5.92
N ASP A 168 14.66 8.77 -7.10
CA ASP A 168 13.28 8.39 -7.48
C ASP A 168 12.77 7.20 -6.66
N TYR A 169 13.66 6.24 -6.34
CA TYR A 169 13.36 5.10 -5.47
C TYR A 169 13.03 5.58 -4.04
N ARG A 170 13.88 6.43 -3.46
CA ARG A 170 13.67 7.03 -2.13
C ARG A 170 12.39 7.87 -2.10
N PHE A 171 12.10 8.66 -3.14
CA PHE A 171 10.83 9.37 -3.28
C PHE A 171 9.65 8.39 -3.33
N GLY A 172 9.68 7.38 -4.21
CA GLY A 172 8.60 6.41 -4.37
C GLY A 172 8.27 5.65 -3.09
N VAL A 173 9.29 5.22 -2.34
CA VAL A 173 9.12 4.58 -1.03
C VAL A 173 8.49 5.54 -0.01
N LYS A 174 9.06 6.75 0.15
CA LYS A 174 8.53 7.75 1.10
C LYS A 174 7.10 8.16 0.76
N ALA A 175 6.80 8.41 -0.52
CA ALA A 175 5.47 8.81 -0.97
C ALA A 175 4.42 7.72 -0.73
N ARG A 176 4.76 6.45 -0.97
CA ARG A 176 3.87 5.31 -0.66
C ARG A 176 3.59 5.10 0.82
N LEU A 177 4.57 5.45 1.67
CA LEU A 177 4.42 5.49 3.12
C LEU A 177 3.78 6.80 3.63
N ASN A 178 3.28 7.68 2.74
CA ASN A 178 2.76 9.01 3.07
C ASN A 178 3.74 9.90 3.89
N GLN A 179 5.05 9.68 3.70
CA GLN A 179 6.15 10.44 4.32
C GLN A 179 6.59 11.67 3.49
N VAL A 180 5.90 11.98 2.39
CA VAL A 180 6.05 13.26 1.67
C VAL A 180 4.69 13.90 1.51
N ASP A 181 4.66 15.24 1.47
CA ASP A 181 3.44 16.02 1.28
C ASP A 181 2.94 15.97 -0.17
N THR A 182 2.37 14.83 -0.55
CA THR A 182 1.55 14.67 -1.77
C THR A 182 0.21 15.40 -1.59
N ASN A 183 -0.50 15.68 -2.69
CA ASN A 183 -1.86 16.26 -2.61
C ASN A 183 -2.80 15.41 -1.74
N SER A 184 -2.70 14.09 -1.80
CA SER A 184 -3.48 13.18 -0.97
C SER A 184 -3.08 13.23 0.53
N ALA A 185 -1.80 13.44 0.86
CA ALA A 185 -1.40 13.71 2.24
C ALA A 185 -1.85 15.10 2.74
N LEU A 186 -1.71 16.13 1.91
CA LEU A 186 -2.10 17.51 2.21
C LEU A 186 -3.61 17.69 2.42
N LYS A 187 -4.43 17.02 1.59
CA LYS A 187 -5.89 17.02 1.73
C LYS A 187 -6.34 16.38 3.05
N ARG A 188 -5.69 15.29 3.45
CA ARG A 188 -6.02 14.55 4.69
C ARG A 188 -5.50 15.21 5.96
N LYS A 189 -4.40 15.95 5.91
CA LYS A 189 -3.91 16.77 7.04
C LYS A 189 -4.78 18.02 7.33
N HIS A 190 -5.92 18.17 6.66
CA HIS A 190 -6.75 19.39 6.63
C HIS A 190 -5.99 20.67 6.21
N LEU A 191 -4.80 20.53 5.62
CA LEU A 191 -4.00 21.67 5.17
C LEU A 191 -4.53 22.26 3.85
N ARG A 192 -5.37 21.52 3.10
CA ARG A 192 -6.11 21.97 1.90
C ARG A 192 -7.40 21.15 1.71
N ALA A 193 -8.43 21.74 1.10
CA ALA A 193 -9.66 21.03 0.71
C ALA A 193 -9.67 20.52 -0.75
N ASN A 194 -8.95 21.21 -1.65
CA ASN A 194 -9.18 21.09 -3.10
C ASN A 194 -8.31 20.01 -3.76
N ALA A 195 -8.85 19.32 -4.76
CA ALA A 195 -8.13 18.32 -5.55
C ALA A 195 -7.27 18.91 -6.70
N ALA A 196 -7.38 20.22 -6.95
CA ALA A 196 -6.68 20.92 -8.01
C ALA A 196 -5.16 21.00 -7.79
N CYS A 197 -4.43 21.19 -8.88
CA CYS A 197 -3.01 21.53 -8.85
C CYS A 197 -2.77 22.84 -8.06
N ARG A 198 -1.57 23.02 -7.47
CA ARG A 198 -1.18 24.28 -6.80
C ARG A 198 -0.88 25.42 -7.77
N ASP A 199 -1.08 25.22 -9.06
CA ASP A 199 -0.73 26.15 -10.13
C ASP A 199 -1.99 26.57 -10.92
N PRO A 200 -2.33 27.88 -10.99
CA PRO A 200 -3.46 28.36 -11.78
C PRO A 200 -3.37 28.04 -13.28
N THR A 201 -2.15 27.80 -13.80
CA THR A 201 -1.92 27.42 -15.20
C THR A 201 -1.93 25.89 -15.46
N CYS A 202 -2.25 25.06 -14.46
CA CYS A 202 -2.16 23.60 -14.58
C CYS A 202 -3.53 22.90 -14.40
N SER A 203 -4.15 22.54 -15.54
CA SER A 203 -5.39 21.74 -15.64
C SER A 203 -5.14 20.25 -15.95
N GLY A 204 -3.87 19.83 -16.11
CA GLY A 204 -3.51 18.55 -16.71
C GLY A 204 -3.38 17.35 -15.75
N ALA A 205 -3.82 16.18 -16.22
CA ALA A 205 -3.40 14.87 -15.70
C ALA A 205 -2.17 14.37 -16.47
N GLU A 206 -0.99 14.90 -16.16
CA GLU A 206 0.23 14.65 -16.95
C GLU A 206 0.83 13.26 -16.72
N THR A 207 0.61 12.35 -17.68
CA THR A 207 1.37 11.10 -17.85
C THR A 207 1.06 10.39 -19.18
N LEU A 208 -0.15 10.58 -19.72
CA LEU A 208 -0.70 9.78 -20.83
C LEU A 208 0.16 9.77 -22.10
N ALA A 209 0.63 10.93 -22.58
CA ALA A 209 1.35 11.05 -23.85
C ALA A 209 2.64 10.18 -23.93
N HIS A 210 3.45 10.17 -22.87
CA HIS A 210 4.66 9.35 -22.80
C HIS A 210 4.36 7.85 -22.64
N ILE A 211 3.21 7.51 -22.06
CA ILE A 211 2.79 6.11 -21.93
C ILE A 211 2.31 5.59 -23.29
N GLY A 212 1.49 6.35 -24.02
CA GLY A 212 1.02 6.01 -25.36
C GLY A 212 2.17 5.74 -26.35
N SER A 213 3.22 6.59 -26.34
CA SER A 213 4.44 6.40 -27.12
C SER A 213 5.17 5.07 -26.82
N LYS A 214 5.28 4.67 -25.54
CA LYS A 214 5.90 3.38 -25.18
C LYS A 214 5.07 2.17 -25.58
N ILE A 215 3.73 2.27 -25.53
CA ILE A 215 2.84 1.19 -25.98
C ILE A 215 2.90 1.08 -27.51
N ARG A 216 2.97 2.21 -28.23
CA ARG A 216 3.22 2.24 -29.68
C ARG A 216 4.44 1.39 -30.06
N SER A 217 5.60 1.70 -29.50
CA SER A 217 6.84 0.97 -29.83
C SER A 217 6.82 -0.51 -29.39
N ALA A 218 5.96 -0.90 -28.44
CA ALA A 218 5.75 -2.31 -28.11
C ALA A 218 4.86 -3.02 -29.15
N LEU A 219 3.81 -2.35 -29.64
CA LEU A 219 2.92 -2.85 -30.70
C LEU A 219 3.60 -2.92 -32.07
N GLU A 220 4.45 -1.95 -32.40
CA GLU A 220 5.24 -1.93 -33.63
C GLU A 220 6.23 -3.12 -33.68
N ARG A 221 6.88 -3.44 -32.55
CA ARG A 221 7.76 -4.61 -32.42
C ARG A 221 7.02 -5.96 -32.57
N THR A 222 5.73 -6.01 -32.27
CA THR A 222 4.94 -7.26 -32.40
C THR A 222 4.47 -7.55 -33.82
N LYS A 223 4.80 -6.69 -34.82
CA LYS A 223 4.45 -6.87 -36.24
C LYS A 223 2.96 -7.20 -36.48
N SER A 224 2.07 -6.52 -35.75
CA SER A 224 0.64 -6.76 -35.90
C SER A 224 0.13 -6.33 -37.28
N THR A 225 -0.73 -7.15 -37.90
CA THR A 225 -1.47 -6.79 -39.13
C THR A 225 -2.69 -5.91 -38.86
N ALA A 226 -2.92 -5.50 -37.61
CA ALA A 226 -3.97 -4.56 -37.23
C ALA A 226 -3.50 -3.10 -37.37
N GLU A 227 -4.35 -2.27 -37.94
CA GLU A 227 -4.18 -0.82 -38.04
C GLU A 227 -4.20 -0.19 -36.65
N LEU A 228 -3.13 0.52 -36.27
CA LEU A 228 -2.99 1.20 -34.98
C LEU A 228 -3.28 2.71 -35.12
N ARG A 229 -4.35 3.17 -34.47
CA ARG A 229 -4.62 4.60 -34.23
C ARG A 229 -4.37 4.95 -32.77
N LEU A 230 -3.81 6.13 -32.51
CA LEU A 230 -3.66 6.69 -31.16
C LEU A 230 -4.27 8.09 -31.10
N ASN A 231 -4.99 8.44 -30.03
CA ASN A 231 -5.59 9.77 -29.80
C ASN A 231 -6.47 10.28 -30.96
N GLN A 232 -7.06 9.38 -31.74
CA GLN A 232 -7.91 9.68 -32.90
C GLN A 232 -9.35 9.24 -32.63
N THR A 233 -10.30 9.81 -33.35
CA THR A 233 -11.69 9.34 -33.33
C THR A 233 -11.78 7.90 -33.83
N VAL A 234 -12.79 7.17 -33.34
CA VAL A 234 -13.00 5.78 -33.76
C VAL A 234 -13.60 5.77 -35.17
N PRO A 235 -12.99 5.08 -36.15
CA PRO A 235 -13.54 4.98 -37.50
C PRO A 235 -14.93 4.37 -37.51
N GLU A 236 -15.76 4.78 -38.47
CA GLU A 236 -17.16 4.33 -38.65
C GLU A 236 -18.11 4.68 -37.49
N TYR A 237 -17.65 5.27 -36.40
CA TYR A 237 -18.52 5.74 -35.30
C TYR A 237 -19.11 7.11 -35.61
N THR A 238 -20.44 7.22 -35.48
CA THR A 238 -21.21 8.42 -35.85
C THR A 238 -21.67 9.29 -34.67
N GLY A 239 -21.53 8.81 -33.43
CA GLY A 239 -21.82 9.60 -32.23
C GLY A 239 -20.73 10.61 -31.86
N VAL A 240 -20.80 11.13 -30.62
CA VAL A 240 -19.86 12.11 -30.05
C VAL A 240 -18.40 11.74 -30.32
N ALA A 241 -17.59 12.69 -30.82
CA ALA A 241 -16.21 12.48 -31.31
C ALA A 241 -15.17 12.12 -30.21
N LEU A 242 -15.39 11.02 -29.50
CA LEU A 242 -14.48 10.46 -28.51
C LEU A 242 -13.19 9.99 -29.18
N ARG A 243 -12.05 10.35 -28.58
CA ARG A 243 -10.71 9.98 -29.01
C ARG A 243 -10.08 9.05 -27.96
N PRO A 244 -10.10 7.72 -28.14
CA PRO A 244 -9.40 6.81 -27.25
C PRO A 244 -7.89 6.94 -27.40
N ASP A 245 -7.14 6.68 -26.33
CA ASP A 245 -5.68 6.70 -26.37
C ASP A 245 -5.12 5.68 -27.37
N ILE A 246 -5.75 4.49 -27.50
CA ILE A 246 -5.36 3.41 -28.40
C ILE A 246 -6.59 2.78 -29.08
N VAL A 247 -6.53 2.62 -30.40
CA VAL A 247 -7.45 1.78 -31.18
C VAL A 247 -6.65 0.85 -32.09
N LEU A 248 -6.83 -0.46 -31.93
CA LEU A 248 -6.37 -1.47 -32.89
C LEU A 248 -7.56 -1.94 -33.73
N ARG A 249 -7.46 -1.84 -35.06
CA ARG A 249 -8.52 -2.21 -36.02
C ARG A 249 -8.00 -3.24 -37.00
N ASN A 250 -8.65 -4.39 -37.07
CA ASN A 250 -8.38 -5.41 -38.08
C ASN A 250 -9.62 -5.54 -38.98
N VAL A 251 -9.53 -4.96 -40.18
CA VAL A 251 -10.65 -4.88 -41.14
C VAL A 251 -11.03 -6.27 -41.65
N ALA A 252 -10.04 -7.09 -42.03
CA ALA A 252 -10.26 -8.43 -42.60
C ALA A 252 -11.05 -9.38 -41.67
N THR A 253 -10.87 -9.26 -40.35
CA THR A 253 -11.62 -10.06 -39.35
C THR A 253 -12.79 -9.31 -38.71
N LYS A 254 -13.07 -8.05 -39.12
CA LYS A 254 -14.05 -7.16 -38.48
C LYS A 254 -13.86 -7.05 -36.95
N ARG A 255 -12.61 -7.01 -36.48
CA ARG A 255 -12.27 -6.92 -35.05
C ARG A 255 -11.70 -5.56 -34.67
N MET A 256 -12.08 -5.05 -33.50
CA MET A 256 -11.54 -3.80 -32.96
C MET A 256 -11.27 -3.90 -31.46
N VAL A 257 -10.13 -3.35 -31.02
CA VAL A 257 -9.82 -3.16 -29.59
C VAL A 257 -9.66 -1.67 -29.32
N ILE A 258 -10.47 -1.16 -28.41
CA ILE A 258 -10.41 0.23 -27.93
C ILE A 258 -9.82 0.19 -26.52
N ALA A 259 -8.63 0.75 -26.34
CA ALA A 259 -7.97 0.80 -25.04
C ALA A 259 -7.65 2.24 -24.64
N ASP A 260 -8.03 2.61 -23.41
CA ASP A 260 -7.82 3.95 -22.87
C ASP A 260 -6.94 3.86 -21.63
N LEU A 261 -6.10 4.87 -21.42
CA LEU A 261 -5.17 4.93 -20.32
C LEU A 261 -5.67 5.83 -19.20
N ALA A 262 -5.32 5.46 -17.98
CA ALA A 262 -5.53 6.32 -16.82
C ALA A 262 -4.33 6.24 -15.87
N VAL A 263 -3.93 7.40 -15.34
CA VAL A 263 -3.09 7.46 -14.15
C VAL A 263 -3.92 8.06 -13.03
N THR A 264 -3.95 7.34 -11.91
CA THR A 264 -4.86 7.60 -10.79
C THR A 264 -4.08 7.96 -9.54
N PHE A 265 -4.67 8.79 -8.69
CA PHE A 265 -4.14 8.92 -7.32
C PHE A 265 -4.41 7.63 -6.56
N GLU A 266 -3.39 7.14 -5.86
CA GLU A 266 -3.43 5.93 -5.03
C GLU A 266 -4.12 6.19 -3.68
N GLU A 267 -5.26 6.86 -3.72
CA GLU A 267 -6.11 7.11 -2.55
C GLU A 267 -7.14 5.99 -2.38
N HIS A 268 -7.29 5.54 -1.14
CA HIS A 268 -8.30 4.56 -0.75
C HIS A 268 -9.08 5.11 0.44
N ALA A 269 -10.38 5.35 0.23
CA ALA A 269 -11.30 5.67 1.31
C ALA A 269 -11.48 4.45 2.22
N ALA A 270 -11.61 4.67 3.54
CA ALA A 270 -11.92 3.61 4.47
C ALA A 270 -13.29 2.99 4.11
N GLY A 271 -13.38 1.65 4.12
CA GLY A 271 -14.60 0.93 3.75
C GLY A 271 -14.86 0.77 2.24
N ALA A 272 -14.07 1.38 1.35
CA ALA A 272 -14.29 1.25 -0.09
C ALA A 272 -14.09 -0.20 -0.59
N ARG A 273 -15.10 -0.76 -1.27
CA ARG A 273 -15.04 -2.12 -1.84
C ARG A 273 -13.93 -2.24 -2.89
N HIS A 274 -13.84 -1.25 -3.79
CA HIS A 274 -12.91 -1.19 -4.91
C HIS A 274 -11.69 -0.26 -4.64
N SER A 275 -10.58 -0.48 -5.35
CA SER A 275 -9.43 0.45 -5.36
C SER A 275 -9.69 1.63 -6.31
N SER A 276 -8.96 2.73 -6.16
CA SER A 276 -9.04 3.85 -7.12
C SER A 276 -8.67 3.43 -8.55
N LEU A 277 -7.71 2.51 -8.69
CA LEU A 277 -7.33 1.91 -9.97
C LEU A 277 -8.48 1.11 -10.60
N GLN A 278 -9.24 0.34 -9.80
CA GLN A 278 -10.41 -0.40 -10.26
C GLN A 278 -11.55 0.55 -10.68
N LEU A 279 -11.86 1.56 -9.85
CA LEU A 279 -12.90 2.55 -10.18
C LEU A 279 -12.59 3.29 -11.48
N SER A 280 -11.33 3.66 -11.71
CA SER A 280 -10.90 4.30 -12.96
C SER A 280 -10.94 3.34 -14.15
N HIS A 281 -10.56 2.07 -13.96
CA HIS A 281 -10.67 1.03 -14.97
C HIS A 281 -12.12 0.85 -15.44
N ASP A 282 -13.06 0.80 -14.49
CA ASP A 282 -14.47 0.56 -14.76
C ASP A 282 -15.13 1.79 -15.39
N HIS A 283 -14.83 2.99 -14.89
CA HIS A 283 -15.25 4.26 -15.51
C HIS A 283 -14.77 4.40 -16.96
N LYS A 284 -13.49 4.11 -17.23
CA LYS A 284 -12.93 4.11 -18.59
C LYS A 284 -13.57 3.03 -19.47
N THR A 285 -13.86 1.85 -18.92
CA THR A 285 -14.55 0.77 -19.66
C THR A 285 -16.00 1.15 -19.99
N LEU A 286 -16.69 1.89 -19.10
CA LEU A 286 -18.05 2.38 -19.29
C LEU A 286 -18.12 3.51 -20.33
N LYS A 287 -17.16 4.45 -20.31
CA LYS A 287 -17.06 5.59 -21.25
C LYS A 287 -17.20 5.20 -22.72
N TYR A 288 -16.69 4.03 -23.11
CA TYR A 288 -16.67 3.57 -24.51
C TYR A 288 -17.80 2.59 -24.87
N GLN A 289 -18.75 2.30 -23.96
CA GLN A 289 -19.88 1.41 -24.28
C GLN A 289 -20.78 1.89 -25.43
N PRO A 290 -21.07 3.20 -25.63
CA PRO A 290 -21.84 3.66 -26.78
C PRO A 290 -21.19 3.30 -28.12
N ILE A 291 -19.86 3.44 -28.23
CA ILE A 291 -19.08 3.02 -29.40
C ILE A 291 -19.15 1.51 -29.62
N VAL A 292 -19.06 0.72 -28.54
CA VAL A 292 -19.18 -0.74 -28.61
C VAL A 292 -20.57 -1.15 -29.14
N ALA A 293 -21.63 -0.50 -28.70
CA ALA A 293 -22.99 -0.80 -29.14
C ALA A 293 -23.17 -0.48 -30.64
N GLU A 294 -22.82 0.74 -31.07
CA GLU A 294 -22.99 1.17 -32.46
C GLU A 294 -22.16 0.33 -33.45
N LEU A 295 -20.89 0.06 -33.13
CA LEU A 295 -20.03 -0.73 -34.01
C LEU A 295 -20.41 -2.21 -34.06
N ARG A 296 -20.99 -2.77 -32.99
CA ARG A 296 -21.55 -4.14 -33.02
C ARG A 296 -22.74 -4.25 -33.98
N LEU A 297 -23.61 -3.23 -34.03
CA LEU A 297 -24.67 -3.16 -35.04
C LEU A 297 -24.10 -3.09 -36.47
N LYS A 298 -22.94 -2.45 -36.65
CA LYS A 298 -22.16 -2.41 -37.90
C LYS A 298 -21.30 -3.68 -38.15
N GLY A 299 -21.59 -4.78 -37.45
CA GLY A 299 -20.96 -6.09 -37.61
C GLY A 299 -19.54 -6.22 -37.03
N TRP A 300 -19.07 -5.28 -36.21
CA TRP A 300 -17.74 -5.34 -35.61
C TRP A 300 -17.72 -6.07 -34.27
N GLN A 301 -16.73 -6.96 -34.09
CA GLN A 301 -16.38 -7.50 -32.78
C GLN A 301 -15.49 -6.52 -32.01
N VAL A 302 -16.12 -5.64 -31.21
CA VAL A 302 -15.43 -4.63 -30.42
C VAL A 302 -15.18 -5.08 -28.97
N GLN A 303 -13.92 -4.92 -28.52
CA GLN A 303 -13.49 -5.09 -27.14
C GLN A 303 -12.99 -3.78 -26.55
N THR A 304 -13.52 -3.35 -25.41
CA THR A 304 -12.97 -2.24 -24.63
C THR A 304 -11.96 -2.71 -23.60
N ALA A 305 -11.00 -1.84 -23.26
CA ALA A 305 -10.06 -2.04 -22.17
C ALA A 305 -9.67 -0.72 -21.51
N ALA A 306 -9.32 -0.79 -20.24
CA ALA A 306 -8.63 0.29 -19.55
C ALA A 306 -7.26 -0.20 -19.08
N ILE A 307 -6.23 0.61 -19.30
CA ILE A 307 -4.86 0.39 -18.84
C ILE A 307 -4.61 1.41 -17.74
N VAL A 308 -4.58 0.96 -16.49
CA VAL A 308 -4.58 1.86 -15.33
C VAL A 308 -3.33 1.71 -14.49
N TYR A 309 -2.68 2.84 -14.23
CA TYR A 309 -1.56 2.95 -13.31
C TYR A 309 -1.93 3.88 -12.15
N GLY A 310 -1.25 3.70 -11.02
CA GLY A 310 -1.22 4.64 -9.92
C GLY A 310 -0.08 5.63 -10.08
N SER A 311 -0.25 6.87 -9.61
CA SER A 311 0.75 7.93 -9.70
C SER A 311 2.07 7.60 -8.99
N LEU A 312 2.06 6.67 -8.03
CA LEU A 312 3.25 6.15 -7.33
C LEU A 312 3.66 4.76 -7.86
N GLY A 313 3.29 4.44 -9.10
CA GLY A 313 3.69 3.21 -9.82
C GLY A 313 2.85 1.98 -9.50
N SER A 314 1.68 2.09 -8.86
CA SER A 314 0.81 0.92 -8.71
C SER A 314 0.27 0.47 -10.08
N VAL A 315 0.03 -0.83 -10.24
CA VAL A 315 -0.36 -1.43 -11.53
C VAL A 315 -1.67 -2.17 -11.34
N GLN A 316 -2.67 -1.84 -12.17
CA GLN A 316 -3.96 -2.53 -12.12
C GLN A 316 -3.81 -3.98 -12.63
N PRO A 317 -4.26 -5.01 -11.90
CA PRO A 317 -4.01 -6.41 -12.27
C PRO A 317 -4.53 -6.82 -13.66
N SER A 318 -5.58 -6.17 -14.17
CA SER A 318 -6.11 -6.43 -15.51
C SER A 318 -5.23 -5.89 -16.65
N ASN A 319 -4.25 -5.02 -16.39
CA ASN A 319 -3.34 -4.49 -17.43
C ASN A 319 -2.60 -5.63 -18.15
N PHE A 320 -2.02 -6.57 -17.41
CA PHE A 320 -1.29 -7.70 -18.00
C PHE A 320 -2.18 -8.55 -18.91
N LYS A 321 -3.43 -8.81 -18.50
CA LYS A 321 -4.43 -9.52 -19.29
C LYS A 321 -4.78 -8.74 -20.57
N THR A 322 -5.00 -7.43 -20.45
CA THR A 322 -5.22 -6.53 -21.60
C THR A 322 -4.05 -6.58 -22.59
N TYR A 323 -2.80 -6.51 -22.10
CA TYR A 323 -1.61 -6.58 -22.96
C TYR A 323 -1.52 -7.90 -23.72
N THR A 324 -1.67 -9.05 -23.05
CA THR A 324 -1.45 -10.35 -23.69
C THR A 324 -2.65 -10.85 -24.51
N GLU A 325 -3.87 -10.61 -24.04
CA GLU A 325 -5.07 -11.20 -24.66
C GLU A 325 -5.73 -10.28 -25.69
N LYS A 326 -5.79 -8.97 -25.42
CA LYS A 326 -6.44 -7.98 -26.29
C LYS A 326 -5.45 -7.34 -27.25
N LEU A 327 -4.32 -6.84 -26.73
CA LEU A 327 -3.27 -6.17 -27.49
C LEU A 327 -2.21 -7.14 -28.07
N LYS A 328 -2.33 -8.44 -27.80
CA LYS A 328 -1.49 -9.54 -28.34
C LYS A 328 0.03 -9.41 -28.11
N LEU A 329 0.45 -8.64 -27.12
CA LEU A 329 1.86 -8.54 -26.73
C LEU A 329 2.39 -9.84 -26.12
N HIS A 330 3.66 -10.17 -26.38
CA HIS A 330 4.28 -11.33 -25.74
C HIS A 330 4.37 -11.14 -24.22
N LYS A 331 4.23 -12.23 -23.45
CA LYS A 331 4.26 -12.21 -21.97
C LYS A 331 5.52 -11.55 -21.38
N ARG A 332 6.67 -11.62 -22.08
CA ARG A 332 7.93 -10.94 -21.70
C ARG A 332 7.82 -9.43 -21.86
N GLU A 333 7.34 -8.97 -23.01
CA GLU A 333 7.19 -7.55 -23.33
C GLU A 333 6.14 -6.88 -22.44
N ALA A 334 4.98 -7.52 -22.23
CA ALA A 334 3.95 -7.03 -21.33
C ALA A 334 4.47 -6.79 -19.90
N ARG A 335 5.29 -7.71 -19.36
CA ARG A 335 5.94 -7.54 -18.04
C ARG A 335 6.98 -6.42 -18.01
N GLN A 336 7.71 -6.23 -19.11
CA GLN A 336 8.69 -5.16 -19.24
C GLN A 336 8.02 -3.80 -19.37
N LEU A 337 6.93 -3.72 -20.13
CA LEU A 337 6.08 -2.55 -20.30
C LEU A 337 5.48 -2.13 -18.95
N ASP A 338 4.83 -3.03 -18.21
CA ASP A 338 4.31 -2.73 -16.86
C ASP A 338 5.36 -2.14 -15.93
N LEU A 339 6.58 -2.69 -15.92
CA LEU A 339 7.69 -2.17 -15.12
C LEU A 339 8.13 -0.78 -15.59
N GLN A 340 8.30 -0.58 -16.91
CA GLN A 340 8.71 0.69 -17.49
C GLN A 340 7.68 1.81 -17.32
N LEU A 341 6.40 1.48 -17.24
CA LEU A 341 5.29 2.42 -17.05
C LEU A 341 5.07 2.75 -15.57
N SER A 342 5.08 1.73 -14.71
CA SER A 342 5.14 1.88 -13.24
C SER A 342 6.27 2.85 -12.83
N SER A 343 7.50 2.55 -13.24
CA SER A 343 8.65 3.39 -12.87
C SER A 343 8.58 4.79 -13.52
N HIS A 344 8.01 4.93 -14.72
CA HIS A 344 7.79 6.25 -15.32
C HIS A 344 6.83 7.11 -14.50
N CYS A 345 5.72 6.54 -14.00
CA CYS A 345 4.77 7.27 -13.15
C CYS A 345 5.46 7.83 -11.89
N ILE A 346 6.33 7.04 -11.24
CA ILE A 346 7.08 7.46 -10.05
C ILE A 346 8.01 8.65 -10.35
N ARG A 347 8.83 8.57 -11.42
CA ARG A 347 9.75 9.66 -11.80
C ARG A 347 9.00 10.94 -12.15
N THR A 348 7.88 10.83 -12.88
CA THR A 348 7.06 11.98 -13.26
C THR A 348 6.42 12.62 -12.02
N SER A 349 5.84 11.82 -11.12
CA SER A 349 5.35 12.29 -9.82
C SER A 349 6.44 12.94 -8.96
N HIS A 350 7.67 12.41 -8.96
CA HIS A 350 8.81 13.01 -8.26
C HIS A 350 9.17 14.38 -8.83
N ARG A 351 9.23 14.52 -10.17
CA ARG A 351 9.50 15.79 -10.86
C ARG A 351 8.44 16.84 -10.55
N ILE A 352 7.16 16.47 -10.62
CA ILE A 352 6.01 17.33 -10.32
C ILE A 352 6.06 17.79 -8.85
N TRP A 353 6.25 16.86 -7.91
CA TRP A 353 6.40 17.17 -6.49
C TRP A 353 7.58 18.11 -6.22
N GLY A 354 8.74 17.85 -6.83
CA GLY A 354 9.93 18.69 -6.69
C GLY A 354 9.74 20.10 -7.27
N TRP A 355 8.94 20.26 -8.33
CA TRP A 355 8.54 21.57 -8.84
C TRP A 355 7.62 22.31 -7.87
N HIS A 356 6.58 21.65 -7.31
CA HIS A 356 5.74 22.24 -6.27
C HIS A 356 6.51 22.65 -5.02
N CYS A 357 7.49 21.85 -4.57
CA CYS A 357 8.33 22.17 -3.43
C CYS A 357 9.33 23.31 -3.70
N ARG A 358 9.69 23.59 -4.96
CA ARG A 358 10.45 24.79 -5.34
C ARG A 358 9.55 26.03 -5.29
N ARG A 359 8.43 26.02 -6.02
CA ARG A 359 7.48 27.14 -6.09
C ARG A 359 6.86 27.52 -4.73
N HIS A 360 6.69 26.56 -3.81
CA HIS A 360 6.29 26.85 -2.44
C HIS A 360 7.35 27.63 -1.64
N ARG A 361 8.63 27.26 -1.78
CA ARG A 361 9.73 27.97 -1.12
C ARG A 361 9.95 29.36 -1.70
N GLU A 362 9.77 29.51 -3.01
CA GLU A 362 9.74 30.82 -3.69
C GLU A 362 8.61 31.71 -3.17
N GLY A 363 7.37 31.19 -3.08
CA GLY A 363 6.22 31.90 -2.53
C GLY A 363 6.35 32.29 -1.05
N GLN A 364 7.02 31.46 -0.23
CA GLN A 364 7.35 31.82 1.15
C GLN A 364 8.41 32.92 1.24
N ARG A 365 9.39 32.95 0.32
CA ARG A 365 10.41 34.00 0.25
C ARG A 365 9.82 35.34 -0.18
N SER A 366 8.96 35.36 -1.19
CA SER A 366 8.28 36.59 -1.62
C SER A 366 7.27 37.10 -0.59
N GLY A 367 6.49 36.21 0.02
CA GLY A 367 5.54 36.58 1.08
C GLY A 367 6.19 37.18 2.34
N ASN A 368 7.41 36.75 2.67
CA ASN A 368 8.19 37.37 3.75
C ASN A 368 8.84 38.71 3.33
N ALA A 369 9.25 38.87 2.07
CA ALA A 369 9.75 40.15 1.56
C ALA A 369 8.67 41.26 1.60
N SER A 370 7.40 40.91 1.34
CA SER A 370 6.26 41.82 1.48
C SER A 370 5.87 42.18 2.93
N ARG A 371 6.57 41.62 3.93
CA ARG A 371 6.36 41.89 5.37
C ARG A 371 7.57 42.53 6.07
N ALA A 372 8.47 43.15 5.30
CA ALA A 372 9.40 44.13 5.87
C ALA A 372 8.58 45.30 6.47
N PRO A 373 8.76 45.66 7.76
CA PRO A 373 8.04 46.80 8.33
C PRO A 373 8.51 48.08 7.64
N ARG A 374 7.59 48.80 6.98
CA ARG A 374 7.84 50.20 6.62
C ARG A 374 7.92 50.99 7.92
N GLY A 375 9.14 51.29 8.35
CA GLY A 375 9.38 52.23 9.45
C GLY A 375 8.84 53.60 9.07
N SER A 376 7.71 53.98 9.66
CA SER A 376 7.18 55.34 9.66
C SER A 376 7.09 55.78 11.11
N GLY A 377 7.87 56.79 11.47
CA GLY A 377 7.91 57.33 12.83
C GLY A 377 6.64 58.14 13.17
N GLY A 378 6.46 58.39 14.46
CA GLY A 378 5.30 59.09 15.00
C GLY A 378 4.99 58.56 16.40
N GLY A 379 5.64 59.12 17.41
CA GLY A 379 5.32 58.78 18.80
C GLY A 379 4.05 59.49 19.27
N VAL A 380 3.41 58.94 20.31
CA VAL A 380 3.00 59.66 21.53
C VAL A 380 2.68 58.61 22.59
N THR A 381 3.15 58.85 23.81
CA THR A 381 2.88 58.06 25.00
C THR A 381 1.55 58.47 25.63
N HIS A 382 0.80 57.55 26.26
CA HIS A 382 0.24 57.82 27.60
C HIS A 382 -0.27 56.55 28.34
N ARG A 383 -0.45 56.73 29.65
CA ARG A 383 -0.40 55.78 30.78
C ARG A 383 -1.49 54.70 30.92
N ARG A 384 -1.11 53.67 31.71
CA ARG A 384 -1.89 52.67 32.46
C ARG A 384 -3.25 53.14 33.05
N LEU A 385 -4.24 52.23 33.02
CA LEU A 385 -5.10 51.70 34.13
C LEU A 385 -6.06 50.63 33.54
N GLY A 386 -6.79 49.76 34.27
CA GLY A 386 -6.74 49.43 35.71
C GLY A 386 -7.99 48.66 36.20
N HIS A 387 -7.94 47.31 36.27
CA HIS A 387 -9.08 46.40 36.61
C HIS A 387 -10.27 46.49 35.61
N GLY A 388 -11.29 45.61 35.56
CA GLY A 388 -11.50 44.28 36.15
C GLY A 388 -13.00 43.89 36.16
N GLY A 389 -13.36 42.66 35.75
CA GLY A 389 -14.63 42.02 36.14
C GLY A 389 -15.90 42.16 35.26
N LYS A 390 -16.43 41.00 34.84
CA LYS A 390 -17.85 40.61 34.66
C LYS A 390 -18.82 41.34 33.68
N LEU A 391 -19.19 40.58 32.64
CA LEU A 391 -20.54 40.03 32.37
C LEU A 391 -21.76 40.98 32.20
N VAL A 392 -22.31 41.02 30.97
CA VAL A 392 -23.77 41.13 30.68
C VAL A 392 -24.11 40.17 29.52
N ILE A 393 -25.35 39.66 29.48
CA ILE A 393 -25.85 38.62 28.54
C ILE A 393 -27.15 39.13 27.85
N LEU A 394 -27.51 38.54 26.70
CA LEU A 394 -28.83 38.58 26.02
C LEU A 394 -29.17 39.88 25.24
N THR A 395 -30.01 39.93 24.19
CA THR A 395 -30.59 38.95 23.23
C THR A 395 -31.27 39.69 22.05
N ASN A 396 -31.31 39.06 20.87
CA ASN A 396 -32.46 38.89 19.93
C ASN A 396 -31.97 38.92 18.47
N ARG A 397 -32.32 38.00 17.54
CA ARG A 397 -33.48 37.11 17.28
C ARG A 397 -34.46 37.67 16.24
N ALA A 398 -34.19 37.34 14.98
CA ALA A 398 -35.18 37.11 13.93
C ALA A 398 -34.57 36.06 12.96
N GLY A 399 -35.27 35.06 12.42
CA GLY A 399 -36.66 34.71 12.63
C GLY A 399 -37.42 34.48 11.32
N ASN A 400 -37.14 33.38 10.60
CA ASN A 400 -38.17 32.58 9.92
C ASN A 400 -37.61 31.27 9.33
N ARG A 401 -38.38 30.19 9.51
CA ARG A 401 -38.37 28.98 8.64
C ARG A 401 -39.58 29.11 7.68
N PRO A 402 -39.63 28.33 6.59
CA PRO A 402 -40.28 27.03 6.70
C PRO A 402 -39.44 25.88 6.15
N SER A 403 -39.72 24.68 6.65
CA SER A 403 -39.13 23.42 6.20
C SER A 403 -39.99 22.79 5.11
N GLN A 404 -39.38 22.37 4.01
CA GLN A 404 -39.92 21.35 3.12
C GLN A 404 -38.87 20.25 2.88
N THR A 405 -39.35 19.02 2.85
CA THR A 405 -38.60 17.79 2.58
C THR A 405 -38.36 17.62 1.09
N GLN A 406 -37.12 17.32 0.68
CA GLN A 406 -36.87 16.74 -0.63
C GLN A 406 -35.66 15.78 -0.59
N GLU A 407 -35.70 14.75 -1.43
CA GLU A 407 -34.71 13.69 -1.51
C GLU A 407 -33.47 14.15 -2.27
N ASP A 408 -32.34 14.34 -1.58
CA ASP A 408 -31.06 14.61 -2.25
C ASP A 408 -30.37 13.31 -2.67
N THR A 409 -30.59 12.95 -3.93
CA THR A 409 -29.74 12.02 -4.67
C THR A 409 -28.30 12.54 -4.68
N ASN A 410 -27.39 11.83 -3.99
CA ASN A 410 -25.97 12.21 -3.86
C ASN A 410 -25.21 12.05 -5.19
N THR A 411 -25.45 12.99 -6.10
CA THR A 411 -24.77 13.12 -7.38
C THR A 411 -23.44 13.83 -7.14
N LEU A 412 -22.36 13.06 -7.02
CA LEU A 412 -21.01 13.61 -6.91
C LEU A 412 -20.68 14.46 -8.14
N PRO A 413 -20.16 15.69 -7.98
CA PRO A 413 -19.76 16.51 -9.12
C PRO A 413 -18.51 15.92 -9.78
N LEU A 414 -18.69 15.16 -10.86
CA LEU A 414 -17.60 14.85 -11.78
C LEU A 414 -17.19 16.14 -12.49
N VAL A 415 -15.99 16.62 -12.19
CA VAL A 415 -15.32 17.63 -13.03
C VAL A 415 -14.90 16.93 -14.33
N THR A 416 -15.80 16.91 -15.30
CA THR A 416 -15.51 16.55 -16.68
C THR A 416 -14.84 17.74 -17.37
N CYS A 417 -13.50 17.71 -17.43
CA CYS A 417 -12.79 18.51 -18.44
C CYS A 417 -13.01 17.86 -19.80
N THR A 418 -13.89 18.46 -20.60
CA THR A 418 -13.91 18.29 -22.06
C THR A 418 -12.61 18.82 -22.66
N PHE A 419 -12.12 18.14 -23.69
CA PHE A 419 -11.11 18.66 -24.63
C PHE A 419 -11.81 19.25 -25.84
#